data_AF-A0A938JMW8-F1
#
_entry.id   AF-A0A938JMW8-F1
#
_cell.length_a   1.000
_cell.length_b   1.000
_cell.length_c   1.000
_cell.angle_alpha   90.00
_cell.angle_beta   90.00
_cell.angle_gamma   90.00
#
_symmetry.space_group_name_H-M   'P 1'
#
loop_
_entity.id
_entity.type
_entity.pdbx_description
1 polymer ?
#
loop_
_entity_poly.entity_id
_entity_poly.type
_entity_poly.pdbx_seq_one_letter_code
_entity_poly.pdbx_strand_id
1 'polypeptide(L)'
;MKNRIITITTIIMIIAIGTFFVIKFDLLSKIENKIYLQKIKNEILAEANEKYTDKPELITEKFTDKDGNEIFVKMKRIVVNDENTGQEVLMYEDIAEPATVDIKSYKGKIESIAENKIFFTVDKEFKKSKFGAGSYSFEDVKDYQKIYDLENYNLDFDENDEYFVCDHLNLDFKNLESIRDLEKIIGKYVRLQDSKFRDYYTGKEYKVLSFFTE
;
A
#
# COMPACT_ATOMS: atom_id res chain seq x y z
N MET A 1 -2.66 50.78 21.58
CA MET A 1 -1.99 50.74 20.26
C MET A 1 -1.00 49.58 20.12
N LYS A 2 -0.07 49.36 21.07
CA LYS A 2 0.93 48.27 21.04
C LYS A 2 0.34 46.86 20.73
N ASN A 3 -0.72 46.45 21.42
CA ASN A 3 -1.31 45.12 21.22
C ASN A 3 -1.94 44.92 19.84
N ARG A 4 -2.57 45.96 19.26
CA ARG A 4 -3.13 45.90 17.90
C ARG A 4 -2.05 45.74 16.82
N ILE A 5 -0.91 46.41 17.00
CA ILE A 5 0.23 46.29 16.08
C ILE A 5 0.80 44.87 16.13
N ILE A 6 0.98 44.31 17.34
CA ILE A 6 1.47 42.93 17.52
C ILE A 6 0.53 41.94 16.83
N THR A 7 -0.79 42.02 17.06
CA THR A 7 -1.77 41.12 16.43
C THR A 7 -1.73 41.19 14.90
N ILE A 8 -1.65 42.39 14.32
CA ILE A 8 -1.57 42.56 12.86
C ILE A 8 -0.26 41.95 12.31
N THR A 9 0.86 42.16 13.00
CA THR A 9 2.16 41.63 12.58
C THR A 9 2.18 40.09 12.62
N THR A 10 1.57 39.49 13.66
CA THR A 10 1.43 38.02 13.77
C THR A 10 0.57 37.44 12.65
N ILE A 11 -0.55 38.07 12.30
CA ILE A 11 -1.42 37.60 11.21
C ILE A 11 -0.67 37.63 9.87
N ILE A 12 0.06 38.71 9.58
CA ILE A 12 0.86 38.82 8.35
C ILE A 12 1.93 37.74 8.30
N MET A 13 2.58 37.44 9.43
CA MET A 13 3.61 36.39 9.51
C MET A 13 3.01 34.99 9.25
N ILE A 14 1.83 34.70 9.80
CA ILE A 14 1.12 33.43 9.55
C ILE A 14 0.74 33.28 8.07
N ILE A 15 0.22 34.35 7.45
CA ILE A 15 -0.13 34.34 6.03
C ILE A 15 1.12 34.16 5.17
N ALA A 16 2.22 34.86 5.47
CA ALA A 16 3.47 34.74 4.73
C ALA A 16 4.07 33.32 4.83
N ILE A 17 4.05 32.73 6.03
CA ILE A 17 4.47 31.34 6.25
C ILE A 17 3.56 30.42 5.43
N GLY A 18 2.24 30.56 5.53
CA GLY A 18 1.28 29.76 4.77
C GLY A 18 1.53 29.81 3.27
N THR A 19 1.69 31.00 2.70
CA THR A 19 2.00 31.21 1.28
C THR A 19 3.34 30.59 0.89
N PHE A 20 4.37 30.72 1.74
CA PHE A 20 5.67 30.09 1.51
C PHE A 20 5.56 28.57 1.46
N PHE A 21 4.76 27.94 2.34
CA PHE A 21 4.50 26.50 2.29
C PHE A 21 3.74 26.10 1.02
N VAL A 22 2.73 26.86 0.60
CA VAL A 22 1.98 26.57 -0.64
C VAL A 22 2.89 26.60 -1.88
N ILE A 23 3.77 27.60 -1.98
CA ILE A 23 4.71 27.75 -3.10
C ILE A 23 5.82 26.71 -3.02
N LYS A 24 6.49 26.56 -1.86
CA LYS A 24 7.64 25.64 -1.71
C LYS A 24 7.26 24.18 -1.95
N PHE A 25 6.07 23.77 -1.53
CA PHE A 25 5.60 22.39 -1.69
C PHE A 25 4.73 22.18 -2.94
N ASP A 26 4.55 23.23 -3.76
CA ASP A 26 3.80 23.23 -5.01
C ASP A 26 2.41 22.59 -4.86
N LEU A 27 1.71 22.97 -3.78
CA LEU A 27 0.47 22.32 -3.37
C LEU A 27 -0.66 22.53 -4.39
N LEU A 28 -0.68 23.70 -5.05
CA LEU A 28 -1.70 24.03 -6.05
C LEU A 28 -1.57 23.14 -7.30
N SER A 29 -0.37 23.02 -7.87
CA SER A 29 -0.14 22.17 -9.05
C SER A 29 -0.45 20.69 -8.77
N LYS A 30 -0.16 20.20 -7.56
CA LYS A 30 -0.54 18.84 -7.14
C LYS A 30 -2.04 18.63 -7.06
N ILE A 31 -2.79 19.63 -6.59
CA ILE A 31 -4.26 19.58 -6.53
C ILE A 31 -4.84 19.61 -7.95
N GLU A 32 -4.37 20.54 -8.80
CA GLU A 32 -4.82 20.65 -10.19
C GLU A 32 -4.53 19.37 -10.99
N ASN A 33 -3.34 18.78 -10.83
CA ASN A 33 -3.00 17.52 -11.48
C ASN A 33 -3.90 16.37 -11.01
N LYS A 34 -4.22 16.28 -9.71
CA LYS A 34 -5.17 15.28 -9.21
C LYS A 34 -6.56 15.44 -9.83
N ILE A 35 -7.06 16.68 -9.93
CA ILE A 35 -8.36 16.96 -10.56
C ILE A 35 -8.34 16.59 -12.04
N TYR A 36 -7.27 16.93 -12.76
CA TYR A 36 -7.10 16.63 -14.17
C TYR A 36 -7.06 15.12 -14.44
N LEU A 37 -6.25 14.37 -13.69
CA LEU A 37 -6.17 12.90 -13.80
C LEU A 37 -7.52 12.24 -13.50
N GLN A 38 -8.25 12.75 -12.51
CA GLN A 38 -9.57 12.21 -12.17
C GLN A 38 -10.60 12.50 -13.26
N LYS A 39 -10.52 13.66 -13.92
CA LYS A 39 -11.36 13.99 -15.08
C LYS A 39 -11.10 13.05 -16.25
N ILE A 40 -9.83 12.83 -16.62
CA ILE A 40 -9.44 11.88 -17.69
C ILE A 40 -9.98 10.48 -17.37
N LYS A 41 -9.80 10.02 -16.13
CA LYS A 41 -10.29 8.70 -15.71
C LYS A 41 -11.81 8.56 -15.91
N ASN A 42 -12.57 9.61 -15.59
CA ASN A 42 -14.02 9.61 -15.75
C ASN A 42 -14.45 9.64 -17.23
N GLU A 43 -13.73 10.37 -18.08
CA GLU A 43 -13.98 10.42 -19.53
C GLU A 43 -13.72 9.04 -20.17
N ILE A 44 -12.58 8.42 -19.86
CA ILE A 44 -12.24 7.04 -20.28
C ILE A 44 -13.34 6.05 -19.84
N LEU A 45 -13.78 6.14 -18.58
CA LEU A 45 -14.86 5.28 -18.07
C LEU A 45 -16.21 5.50 -18.79
N ALA A 46 -16.51 6.73 -19.19
CA ALA A 46 -17.74 7.04 -19.90
C ALA A 46 -17.71 6.48 -21.33
N GLU A 47 -16.63 6.71 -22.07
CA GLU A 47 -16.42 6.18 -23.42
C GLU A 47 -16.41 4.64 -23.42
N ALA A 48 -15.71 4.05 -22.46
CA ALA A 48 -15.73 2.61 -22.19
C ALA A 48 -17.13 2.05 -21.95
N ASN A 49 -17.93 2.73 -21.11
CA ASN A 49 -19.28 2.29 -20.80
C ASN A 49 -20.15 2.25 -22.04
N GLU A 50 -20.02 3.23 -22.94
CA GLU A 50 -20.71 3.24 -24.24
C GLU A 50 -20.22 2.09 -25.13
N LYS A 51 -18.89 2.00 -25.34
CA LYS A 51 -18.25 1.01 -26.23
C LYS A 51 -18.50 -0.44 -25.82
N TYR A 52 -18.57 -0.72 -24.52
CA TYR A 52 -18.72 -2.07 -23.97
C TYR A 52 -20.08 -2.28 -23.29
N THR A 53 -21.10 -1.47 -23.59
CA THR A 53 -22.44 -1.53 -22.96
C THR A 53 -23.01 -2.95 -22.90
N ASP A 54 -22.88 -3.71 -23.99
CA ASP A 54 -23.46 -5.06 -24.10
C ASP A 54 -22.72 -6.14 -23.30
N LYS A 55 -21.59 -5.82 -22.68
CA LYS A 55 -20.81 -6.74 -21.85
C LYS A 55 -21.28 -6.67 -20.40
N PRO A 56 -21.45 -7.81 -19.70
CA PRO A 56 -21.90 -7.80 -18.32
C PRO A 56 -20.93 -7.02 -17.42
N GLU A 57 -21.48 -6.23 -16.48
CA GLU A 57 -20.65 -5.50 -15.50
C GLU A 57 -19.93 -6.44 -14.53
N LEU A 58 -20.55 -7.58 -14.22
CA LEU A 58 -20.03 -8.60 -13.32
C LEU A 58 -20.12 -9.96 -13.99
N ILE A 59 -19.04 -10.74 -13.88
CA ILE A 59 -19.02 -12.16 -14.28
C ILE A 59 -18.65 -13.03 -13.09
N THR A 60 -18.90 -14.32 -13.21
CA THR A 60 -18.42 -15.32 -12.27
C THR A 60 -17.82 -16.46 -13.07
N GLU A 61 -16.57 -16.76 -12.80
CA GLU A 61 -15.84 -17.86 -13.45
C GLU A 61 -15.49 -18.93 -12.42
N LYS A 62 -15.35 -20.16 -12.90
CA LYS A 62 -15.06 -21.33 -12.09
C LYS A 62 -13.66 -21.82 -12.41
N PHE A 63 -12.86 -21.99 -11.37
CA PHE A 63 -11.49 -22.52 -11.40
C PHE A 63 -11.38 -23.76 -10.53
N THR A 64 -10.29 -24.51 -10.68
CA THR A 64 -10.01 -25.69 -9.83
C THR A 64 -8.66 -25.47 -9.18
N ASP A 65 -8.59 -25.45 -7.85
CA ASP A 65 -7.30 -25.27 -7.18
C ASP A 65 -6.40 -26.52 -7.28
N LYS A 66 -5.16 -26.37 -6.81
CA LYS A 66 -4.16 -27.46 -6.78
C LYS A 66 -4.57 -28.69 -5.97
N ASP A 67 -5.55 -28.55 -5.08
CA ASP A 67 -6.07 -29.62 -4.24
C ASP A 67 -7.34 -30.26 -4.87
N GLY A 68 -7.77 -29.79 -6.03
CA GLY A 68 -8.94 -30.27 -6.77
C GLY A 68 -10.27 -29.64 -6.34
N ASN A 69 -10.25 -28.60 -5.50
CA ASN A 69 -11.46 -27.91 -5.06
C ASN A 69 -11.94 -26.91 -6.11
N GLU A 70 -13.25 -26.82 -6.28
CA GLU A 70 -13.86 -25.84 -7.17
C GLU A 70 -13.93 -24.46 -6.49
N ILE A 71 -13.39 -23.45 -7.18
CA ILE A 71 -13.41 -22.06 -6.73
C ILE A 71 -14.24 -21.23 -7.69
N PHE A 72 -15.06 -20.33 -7.16
CA PHE A 72 -15.87 -19.40 -7.95
C PHE A 72 -15.38 -17.97 -7.72
N VAL A 73 -14.80 -17.36 -8.74
CA VAL A 73 -14.24 -16.01 -8.69
C VAL A 73 -15.24 -15.05 -9.30
N LYS A 74 -15.64 -14.04 -8.54
CA LYS A 74 -16.50 -12.97 -9.04
C LYS A 74 -15.61 -11.83 -9.51
N MET A 75 -15.84 -11.36 -10.73
CA MET A 75 -15.00 -10.33 -11.33
C MET A 75 -15.86 -9.17 -11.83
N LYS A 76 -15.30 -7.96 -11.80
CA LYS A 76 -15.90 -6.75 -12.31
C LYS A 76 -15.21 -6.29 -13.57
N ARG A 77 -16.02 -5.86 -14.51
CA ARG A 77 -15.59 -5.24 -15.75
C ARG A 77 -14.81 -3.96 -15.44
N ILE A 78 -13.57 -3.92 -15.88
CA ILE A 78 -12.72 -2.73 -15.86
C ILE A 78 -12.26 -2.41 -17.28
N VAL A 79 -11.93 -1.14 -17.52
CA VAL A 79 -11.26 -0.72 -18.75
C VAL A 79 -9.92 -0.14 -18.38
N VAL A 80 -8.89 -0.67 -19.02
CA VAL A 80 -7.50 -0.25 -18.83
C VAL A 80 -6.92 0.12 -20.19
N ASN A 81 -5.90 0.97 -20.16
CA ASN A 81 -5.12 1.26 -21.36
C ASN A 81 -3.95 0.28 -21.43
N ASP A 82 -3.82 -0.41 -22.55
CA ASP A 82 -2.66 -1.22 -22.86
C ASP A 82 -1.42 -0.32 -22.90
N GLU A 83 -0.40 -0.63 -22.07
CA GLU A 83 0.78 0.22 -21.90
C GLU A 83 1.64 0.31 -23.17
N ASN A 84 1.59 -0.68 -24.05
CA ASN A 84 2.41 -0.73 -25.27
C ASN A 84 1.77 0.02 -26.43
N THR A 85 0.45 -0.06 -26.56
CA THR A 85 -0.30 0.45 -27.69
C THR A 85 -1.11 1.70 -27.36
N GLY A 86 -1.31 1.99 -26.07
CA GLY A 86 -2.17 3.06 -25.58
C GLY A 86 -3.66 2.83 -25.85
N GLN A 87 -4.04 1.63 -26.31
CA GLN A 87 -5.42 1.31 -26.66
C GLN A 87 -6.21 0.87 -25.42
N GLU A 88 -7.46 1.31 -25.34
CA GLU A 88 -8.40 0.82 -24.33
C GLU A 88 -8.77 -0.64 -24.58
N VAL A 89 -8.59 -1.46 -23.55
CA VAL A 89 -8.95 -2.88 -23.53
C VAL A 89 -9.90 -3.17 -22.38
N LEU A 90 -10.81 -4.11 -22.62
CA LEU A 90 -11.75 -4.62 -21.63
C LEU A 90 -11.09 -5.76 -20.85
N MET A 91 -11.09 -5.65 -19.52
CA MET A 91 -10.63 -6.72 -18.63
C MET A 91 -11.67 -6.97 -17.53
N TYR A 92 -11.55 -8.11 -16.87
CA TYR A 92 -12.32 -8.43 -15.68
C TYR A 92 -11.34 -8.59 -14.52
N GLU A 93 -11.55 -7.82 -13.47
CA GLU A 93 -10.73 -7.83 -12.26
C GLU A 93 -11.51 -8.49 -11.13
N ASP A 94 -10.85 -9.38 -10.41
CA ASP A 94 -11.38 -10.00 -9.19
C ASP A 94 -11.84 -8.93 -8.19
N ILE A 95 -13.06 -9.07 -7.66
CA ILE A 95 -13.62 -8.12 -6.68
C ILE A 95 -13.49 -8.58 -5.23
N ALA A 96 -12.97 -9.78 -4.98
CA ALA A 96 -12.78 -10.21 -3.61
C ALA A 96 -11.57 -9.50 -3.01
N GLU A 97 -11.83 -8.71 -1.98
CA GLU A 97 -10.76 -8.16 -1.17
C GLU A 97 -10.26 -9.23 -0.19
N PRO A 98 -8.94 -9.41 -0.03
CA PRO A 98 -8.40 -10.30 0.98
C PRO A 98 -8.83 -9.83 2.37
N ALA A 99 -9.23 -10.77 3.21
CA ALA A 99 -9.61 -10.46 4.58
C ALA A 99 -8.34 -10.14 5.39
N THR A 100 -8.25 -8.92 5.90
CA THR A 100 -7.17 -8.53 6.81
C THR A 100 -7.35 -9.26 8.15
N VAL A 101 -6.42 -10.16 8.48
CA VAL A 101 -6.44 -10.93 9.73
C VAL A 101 -5.75 -10.16 10.86
N ASP A 102 -4.56 -9.63 10.57
CA ASP A 102 -3.77 -8.86 11.53
C ASP A 102 -2.91 -7.82 10.80
N ILE A 103 -2.77 -6.64 11.40
CA ILE A 103 -1.84 -5.60 10.94
C ILE A 103 -1.22 -4.98 12.18
N LYS A 104 0.11 -5.05 12.24
CA LYS A 104 0.92 -4.37 13.24
C LYS A 104 1.91 -3.46 12.54
N SER A 105 2.10 -2.26 13.07
CA SER A 105 3.07 -1.32 12.50
C SER A 105 3.99 -0.79 13.58
N TYR A 106 5.25 -0.63 13.20
CA TYR A 106 6.36 -0.27 14.07
C TYR A 106 7.17 0.85 13.44
N LYS A 107 7.84 1.66 14.26
CA LYS A 107 9.01 2.45 13.83
C LYS A 107 10.23 2.02 14.61
N GLY A 108 11.37 2.10 13.95
CA GLY A 108 12.60 1.51 14.45
C GLY A 108 13.68 1.44 13.40
N LYS A 109 14.66 0.55 13.63
CA LYS A 109 15.81 0.35 12.74
C LYS A 109 16.06 -1.12 12.52
N ILE A 110 16.47 -1.48 11.30
CA ILE A 110 17.08 -2.78 11.05
C ILE A 110 18.50 -2.72 11.63
N GLU A 111 18.78 -3.53 12.64
CA GLU A 111 20.10 -3.61 13.26
C GLU A 111 21.05 -4.48 12.43
N SER A 112 20.56 -5.63 11.99
CA SER A 112 21.32 -6.56 11.17
C SER A 112 20.41 -7.50 10.40
N ILE A 113 20.97 -8.11 9.37
CA ILE A 113 20.39 -9.23 8.64
C ILE A 113 21.43 -10.34 8.65
N ALA A 114 21.08 -11.50 9.19
CA ALA A 114 21.98 -12.64 9.28
C ALA A 114 21.17 -13.93 9.26
N GLU A 115 21.66 -14.96 8.59
CA GLU A 115 21.04 -16.29 8.56
C GLU A 115 19.54 -16.24 8.22
N ASN A 116 19.17 -15.49 7.16
CA ASN A 116 17.77 -15.27 6.74
C ASN A 116 16.85 -14.66 7.81
N LYS A 117 17.42 -14.03 8.84
CA LYS A 117 16.67 -13.31 9.89
C LYS A 117 16.91 -11.82 9.79
N ILE A 118 15.84 -11.06 10.00
CA ILE A 118 15.87 -9.59 10.09
C ILE A 118 15.73 -9.22 11.56
N PHE A 119 16.75 -8.57 12.11
CA PHE A 119 16.76 -8.07 13.48
C PHE A 119 16.34 -6.60 13.47
N PHE A 120 15.15 -6.30 13.97
CA PHE A 120 14.55 -4.97 13.93
C PHE A 120 14.32 -4.44 15.34
N THR A 121 15.01 -3.37 15.70
CA THR A 121 14.81 -2.69 16.98
C THR A 121 13.68 -1.70 16.87
N VAL A 122 12.66 -1.90 17.69
CA VAL A 122 11.44 -1.10 17.77
C VAL A 122 11.60 -0.08 18.89
N ASP A 123 11.35 1.19 18.59
CA ASP A 123 11.24 2.27 19.58
C ASP A 123 9.84 2.91 19.60
N LYS A 124 9.01 2.65 18.57
CA LYS A 124 7.60 3.08 18.56
C LYS A 124 6.67 2.02 17.99
N GLU A 125 5.48 1.93 18.57
CA GLU A 125 4.40 1.06 18.10
C GLU A 125 3.19 1.84 17.63
N PHE A 126 2.47 1.29 16.66
CA PHE A 126 1.19 1.82 16.24
C PHE A 126 0.13 1.68 17.35
N LYS A 127 -0.44 2.81 17.75
CA LYS A 127 -1.61 2.79 18.63
C LYS A 127 -2.83 2.46 17.80
N LYS A 128 -3.46 1.31 18.07
CA LYS A 128 -4.76 0.95 17.47
C LYS A 128 -5.76 2.08 17.72
N SER A 129 -6.07 2.85 16.68
CA SER A 129 -7.03 3.94 16.79
C SER A 129 -8.41 3.39 17.11
N LYS A 130 -9.12 4.05 18.04
CA LYS A 130 -10.54 3.79 18.32
C LYS A 130 -11.45 4.05 17.10
N PHE A 131 -10.94 4.71 16.06
CA PHE A 131 -11.67 5.15 14.87
C PHE A 131 -11.31 4.36 13.60
N GLY A 132 -10.67 3.19 13.74
CA GLY A 132 -10.33 2.32 12.60
C GLY A 132 -8.94 2.58 12.01
N ALA A 133 -8.59 1.75 11.02
CA ALA A 133 -7.33 1.80 10.28
C ALA A 133 -7.21 3.13 9.51
N GLY A 134 -6.38 4.05 10.00
CA GLY A 134 -6.20 5.36 9.36
C GLY A 134 -5.43 6.41 10.18
N SER A 135 -5.29 6.24 11.49
CA SER A 135 -4.44 7.17 12.27
C SER A 135 -2.98 6.71 12.25
N TYR A 136 -2.08 7.45 11.61
CA TYR A 136 -0.61 7.24 11.67
C TYR A 136 0.00 7.56 13.07
N SER A 137 -0.70 7.21 14.15
CA SER A 137 -0.30 7.51 15.52
C SER A 137 0.62 6.43 16.04
N PHE A 138 1.88 6.76 16.24
CA PHE A 138 2.87 5.92 16.90
C PHE A 138 3.14 6.43 18.30
N GLU A 139 3.21 5.53 19.28
CA GLU A 139 3.59 5.85 20.66
C GLU A 139 4.98 5.32 20.94
N ASP A 140 5.76 6.11 21.68
CA ASP A 140 7.07 5.69 22.16
C ASP A 140 6.91 4.50 23.11
N VAL A 141 7.69 3.46 22.88
CA VAL A 141 7.76 2.26 23.72
C VAL A 141 9.18 2.08 24.23
N LYS A 142 9.35 1.24 25.25
CA LYS A 142 10.70 0.82 25.64
C LYS A 142 11.30 0.02 24.49
N ASP A 143 12.51 0.39 24.07
CA ASP A 143 13.25 -0.29 23.01
C ASP A 143 13.25 -1.81 23.22
N TYR A 144 12.86 -2.54 22.19
CA TYR A 144 12.91 -3.99 22.15
C TYR A 144 13.18 -4.49 20.73
N GLN A 145 13.71 -5.70 20.63
CA GLN A 145 14.06 -6.30 19.34
C GLN A 145 12.97 -7.25 18.88
N LYS A 146 12.58 -7.11 17.61
CA LYS A 146 11.83 -8.11 16.86
C LYS A 146 12.75 -8.86 15.92
N ILE A 147 12.54 -10.17 15.83
CA ILE A 147 13.27 -11.06 14.93
C ILE A 147 12.26 -11.63 13.95
N TYR A 148 12.45 -11.34 12.67
CA TYR A 148 11.65 -11.93 11.58
C TYR A 148 12.50 -13.01 10.92
N ASP A 149 12.09 -14.26 11.12
CA ASP A 149 12.75 -15.42 10.53
C ASP A 149 12.06 -15.78 9.21
N LEU A 150 12.78 -15.56 8.10
CA LEU A 150 12.24 -15.69 6.76
C LEU A 150 12.14 -17.12 6.28
N GLU A 151 12.72 -18.09 6.99
CA GLU A 151 12.43 -19.51 6.73
C GLU A 151 10.94 -19.82 7.00
N ASN A 152 10.25 -18.98 7.78
CA ASN A 152 8.81 -19.09 8.01
C ASN A 152 7.96 -18.32 6.99
N TYR A 153 8.57 -17.78 5.94
CA TYR A 153 7.90 -17.06 4.86
C TYR A 153 8.01 -17.87 3.58
N ASN A 154 6.87 -18.14 2.93
CA ASN A 154 6.86 -18.75 1.61
C ASN A 154 7.08 -17.69 0.53
N LEU A 155 8.35 -17.28 0.36
CA LEU A 155 8.76 -16.23 -0.58
C LEU A 155 8.94 -16.75 -2.02
N ASP A 156 9.02 -18.07 -2.19
CA ASP A 156 9.21 -18.68 -3.50
C ASP A 156 7.94 -18.49 -4.33
N PHE A 157 8.11 -17.75 -5.42
CA PHE A 157 7.07 -17.52 -6.40
C PHE A 157 7.00 -18.72 -7.35
N ASP A 158 5.88 -19.44 -7.36
CA ASP A 158 5.60 -20.47 -8.35
C ASP A 158 4.65 -19.91 -9.42
N GLU A 159 5.20 -19.65 -10.60
CA GLU A 159 4.47 -19.19 -11.79
C GLU A 159 3.36 -20.17 -12.24
N ASN A 160 3.39 -21.41 -11.75
CA ASN A 160 2.41 -22.45 -12.08
C ASN A 160 1.33 -22.65 -11.01
N ASP A 161 1.40 -21.98 -9.85
CA ASP A 161 0.30 -22.02 -8.86
C ASP A 161 -0.78 -21.01 -9.33
N GLU A 162 -1.98 -21.52 -9.65
CA GLU A 162 -3.04 -20.76 -10.36
C GLU A 162 -3.55 -19.51 -9.62
N TYR A 163 -3.15 -19.33 -8.35
CA TYR A 163 -3.46 -18.16 -7.52
C TYR A 163 -2.16 -17.41 -7.16
N PHE A 164 -2.01 -16.22 -7.73
CA PHE A 164 -0.87 -15.29 -7.63
C PHE A 164 -0.65 -14.66 -6.24
N VAL A 165 -0.63 -15.44 -5.16
CA VAL A 165 -0.43 -14.90 -3.80
C VAL A 165 0.58 -15.77 -3.05
N CYS A 166 1.71 -15.17 -2.66
CA CYS A 166 2.71 -15.79 -1.77
C CYS A 166 2.98 -14.87 -0.57
N ASP A 167 3.90 -15.26 0.31
CA ASP A 167 4.36 -14.31 1.32
C ASP A 167 5.25 -13.26 0.65
N HIS A 168 5.19 -12.01 1.09
CA HIS A 168 5.88 -10.92 0.40
C HIS A 168 6.73 -10.05 1.33
N LEU A 169 7.89 -9.65 0.82
CA LEU A 169 8.79 -8.67 1.41
C LEU A 169 8.84 -7.44 0.50
N ASN A 170 8.47 -6.29 1.03
CA ASN A 170 8.36 -5.06 0.23
C ASN A 170 9.17 -3.91 0.84
N LEU A 171 9.76 -3.08 -0.01
CA LEU A 171 10.40 -1.81 0.34
C LEU A 171 9.77 -0.69 -0.47
N ASP A 172 9.17 0.30 0.20
CA ASP A 172 8.53 1.46 -0.44
C ASP A 172 7.54 1.07 -1.55
N PHE A 173 6.68 0.10 -1.24
CA PHE A 173 5.66 -0.47 -2.14
C PHE A 173 6.23 -1.25 -3.34
N LYS A 174 7.54 -1.53 -3.35
CA LYS A 174 8.17 -2.39 -4.36
C LYS A 174 8.48 -3.75 -3.74
N ASN A 175 8.11 -4.82 -4.45
CA ASN A 175 8.51 -6.16 -4.08
C ASN A 175 10.04 -6.27 -4.13
N LEU A 176 10.62 -6.95 -3.14
CA LEU A 176 12.05 -7.19 -3.10
C LEU A 176 12.38 -8.47 -3.86
N GLU A 177 13.29 -8.37 -4.83
CA GLU A 177 13.84 -9.52 -5.55
C GLU A 177 14.85 -10.29 -4.68
N SER A 178 15.47 -9.61 -3.70
CA SER A 178 16.41 -10.21 -2.77
C SER A 178 16.36 -9.53 -1.41
N ILE A 179 16.54 -10.30 -0.34
CA ILE A 179 16.74 -9.76 1.01
C ILE A 179 17.95 -8.80 1.08
N ARG A 180 18.95 -8.97 0.21
CA ARG A 180 20.12 -8.09 0.18
C ARG A 180 19.77 -6.63 -0.09
N ASP A 181 18.62 -6.36 -0.70
CA ASP A 181 18.15 -4.99 -0.89
C ASP A 181 17.79 -4.29 0.43
N LEU A 182 17.43 -5.04 1.47
CA LEU A 182 17.24 -4.51 2.81
C LEU A 182 18.58 -4.17 3.50
N GLU A 183 19.70 -4.74 3.07
CA GLU A 183 21.02 -4.40 3.65
C GLU A 183 21.36 -2.92 3.43
N LYS A 184 20.87 -2.33 2.33
CA LYS A 184 21.04 -0.90 1.98
C LYS A 184 20.37 0.06 2.97
N ILE A 185 19.45 -0.45 3.79
CA ILE A 185 18.69 0.33 4.77
C ILE A 185 18.98 -0.10 6.22
N ILE A 186 19.98 -0.97 6.45
CA ILE A 186 20.49 -1.26 7.80
C ILE A 186 20.92 0.04 8.48
N GLY A 187 20.51 0.18 9.74
CA GLY A 187 20.75 1.37 10.56
C GLY A 187 19.86 2.58 10.24
N LYS A 188 19.12 2.57 9.13
CA LYS A 188 18.16 3.64 8.81
C LYS A 188 16.91 3.51 9.67
N TYR A 189 16.36 4.65 10.05
CA TYR A 189 15.09 4.71 10.73
C TYR A 189 13.96 4.53 9.72
N VAL A 190 13.17 3.48 9.89
CA VAL A 190 12.13 3.09 8.93
C VAL A 190 10.84 2.76 9.65
N ARG A 191 9.73 2.86 8.93
CA ARG A 191 8.47 2.26 9.35
C ARG A 191 8.43 0.83 8.84
N LEU A 192 8.01 -0.09 9.69
CA LEU A 192 7.76 -1.48 9.37
C LEU A 192 6.26 -1.76 9.53
N GLN A 193 5.68 -2.48 8.59
CA GLN A 193 4.33 -3.04 8.70
C GLN A 193 4.42 -4.56 8.55
N ASP A 194 3.92 -5.27 9.55
CA ASP A 194 3.81 -6.71 9.65
C ASP A 194 2.32 -7.05 9.51
N SER A 195 1.92 -7.64 8.39
CA SER A 195 0.53 -7.88 8.03
C SER A 195 0.28 -9.33 7.69
N LYS A 196 -0.93 -9.78 8.02
CA LYS A 196 -1.42 -11.10 7.69
C LYS A 196 -2.77 -10.98 7.01
N PHE A 197 -2.87 -11.58 5.84
CA PHE A 197 -4.06 -11.57 5.02
C PHE A 197 -4.57 -12.99 4.83
N ARG A 198 -5.87 -13.13 4.66
CA ARG A 198 -6.48 -14.40 4.26
C ARG A 198 -7.10 -14.21 2.89
N ASP A 199 -6.68 -15.03 1.94
CA ASP A 199 -7.34 -15.08 0.64
C ASP A 199 -8.78 -15.54 0.80
N TYR A 200 -9.68 -14.86 0.12
CA TYR A 200 -11.11 -15.06 0.25
C TYR A 200 -11.55 -16.41 -0.32
N TYR A 201 -10.88 -16.86 -1.39
CA TYR A 201 -11.31 -18.01 -2.16
C TYR A 201 -10.77 -19.33 -1.63
N THR A 202 -9.49 -19.36 -1.29
CA THR A 202 -8.79 -20.54 -0.79
C THR A 202 -8.79 -20.63 0.73
N GLY A 203 -9.06 -19.51 1.43
CA GLY A 203 -8.94 -19.41 2.88
C GLY A 203 -7.50 -19.49 3.39
N LYS A 204 -6.50 -19.56 2.48
CA LYS A 204 -5.08 -19.58 2.82
C LYS A 204 -4.65 -18.25 3.40
N GLU A 205 -3.71 -18.29 4.34
CA GLU A 205 -3.19 -17.09 5.00
C GLU A 205 -1.78 -16.78 4.52
N TYR A 206 -1.53 -15.50 4.26
CA TYR A 206 -0.28 -14.98 3.73
C TYR A 206 0.25 -13.87 4.65
N LYS A 207 1.57 -13.77 4.73
CA LYS A 207 2.29 -12.78 5.52
C LYS A 207 2.94 -11.78 4.59
N VAL A 208 2.85 -10.50 4.96
CA VAL A 208 3.52 -9.42 4.25
C VAL A 208 4.31 -8.61 5.25
N LEU A 209 5.60 -8.45 4.97
CA LEU A 209 6.49 -7.59 5.74
C LEU A 209 6.92 -6.43 4.84
N SER A 210 6.42 -5.23 5.14
CA SER A 210 6.67 -4.02 4.35
C SER A 210 7.50 -3.00 5.11
N PHE A 211 8.57 -2.54 4.49
CA PHE A 211 9.48 -1.52 4.99
C PHE A 211 9.23 -0.22 4.23
N PHE A 212 9.24 0.91 4.94
CA PHE A 212 9.05 2.23 4.35
C PHE A 212 10.14 3.17 4.82
N THR A 213 10.90 3.68 3.86
CA THR A 213 11.90 4.73 4.09
C THR A 213 11.22 6.10 3.96
N GLU A 214 11.50 7.01 4.90
CA GLU A 214 11.02 8.40 4.82
C GLU A 214 11.88 9.25 3.86
#